data_AF-A0A7J8ZXB6-F1
#
_entry.id   AF-A0A7J8ZXB6-F1
#
_cell.length_a   1.000
_cell.length_b   1.000
_cell.length_c   1.000
_cell.angle_alpha   90.00
_cell.angle_beta   90.00
_cell.angle_gamma   90.00
#
_symmetry.space_group_name_H-M   'P 1'
#
loop_
_entity.id
_entity.type
_entity.pdbx_description
1 polymer ?
#
loop_
_entity_poly.entity_id
_entity_poly.type
_entity_poly.pdbx_seq_one_letter_code
_entity_poly.pdbx_strand_id
1 'polypeptide(L)'
;MVVLVSDGVSDYAKKLLEADGWIVENISLLVNPNLVRPKSVSLLEFACAVVYLDADTMVVKSIEDLFKCEKFCANLKHSERLNSGVMVVEPSEAVFNNMMSKVNTLPSYTGGDQGFLNSYYSDFPNAHVFDPNIPQEVLKVRPVPEMERLSTLYNADVGLYMLANKWMVDESELRVIHYTLGPLKPWDWWTSWLLKPVDVWQNVRERLEETLPGTGGGKNPNDEHLAKVPVYLGGISVFVCFMAAVVSLGISIAIGRRIVTQLTPVSADPDLFNSDSKKGMAFLAIVAPSLPCIFGITALFLRLGVMVVGGIILASFMTYASEHLAIRSFLKGCEDRDTTQWRECFLC
;
A
#
# COMPACT_ATOMS: atom_id res chain seq x y z
N MET A 1 -4.44 9.42 -24.74
CA MET A 1 -4.54 8.33 -23.75
C MET A 1 -6.01 8.15 -23.39
N VAL A 2 -6.44 6.94 -23.06
CA VAL A 2 -7.83 6.62 -22.71
C VAL A 2 -7.88 6.22 -21.24
N VAL A 3 -8.87 6.70 -20.50
CA VAL A 3 -9.12 6.29 -19.11
C VAL A 3 -10.53 5.73 -18.99
N LEU A 4 -10.63 4.53 -18.40
CA LEU A 4 -11.91 3.90 -18.11
C LEU A 4 -12.34 4.29 -16.70
N VAL A 5 -13.49 4.95 -16.56
CA VAL A 5 -13.99 5.45 -15.27
C VAL A 5 -15.30 4.77 -14.92
N SER A 6 -15.48 4.43 -13.65
CA SER A 6 -16.73 3.86 -13.14
C SER A 6 -17.69 4.93 -12.64
N ASP A 7 -18.92 4.53 -12.33
CA ASP A 7 -19.97 5.40 -11.77
C ASP A 7 -19.57 6.04 -10.42
N GLY A 8 -18.58 5.48 -9.72
CA GLY A 8 -18.07 6.04 -8.46
C GLY A 8 -17.16 7.27 -8.62
N VAL A 9 -16.71 7.57 -9.84
CA VAL A 9 -15.85 8.73 -10.11
C VAL A 9 -16.71 9.99 -10.25
N SER A 10 -16.37 11.03 -9.49
CA SER A 10 -17.12 12.30 -9.50
C SER A 10 -17.05 13.01 -10.86
N ASP A 11 -18.10 13.75 -11.21
CA ASP A 11 -18.12 14.55 -12.44
C ASP A 11 -16.98 15.58 -12.51
N TYR A 12 -16.56 16.10 -11.34
CA TYR A 12 -15.40 16.99 -11.28
C TYR A 12 -14.12 16.28 -11.71
N ALA A 13 -13.87 15.07 -11.23
CA ALA A 13 -12.69 14.29 -11.60
C ALA A 13 -12.71 13.91 -13.09
N LYS A 14 -13.89 13.58 -13.64
CA LYS A 14 -14.05 13.31 -15.09
C LYS A 14 -13.70 14.54 -15.93
N LYS A 15 -14.21 15.72 -15.55
CA LYS A 15 -13.87 16.99 -16.22
C LYS A 15 -12.39 17.33 -16.13
N LEU A 16 -11.74 17.05 -14.99
CA LEU A 16 -10.31 17.25 -14.84
C LEU A 16 -9.51 16.36 -15.80
N LEU A 17 -9.87 15.07 -15.90
CA LEU A 17 -9.26 14.13 -16.85
C LEU A 17 -9.41 14.62 -18.31
N GLU A 18 -10.61 15.04 -18.70
CA GLU A 18 -10.85 15.60 -20.04
C GLU A 18 -10.01 16.86 -20.30
N ALA A 19 -9.92 17.75 -19.30
CA ALA A 19 -9.11 18.96 -19.39
C ALA A 19 -7.62 18.64 -19.53
N ASP A 20 -7.14 17.59 -18.85
CA ASP A 20 -5.77 17.07 -18.96
C ASP A 20 -5.52 16.31 -20.28
N GLY A 21 -6.51 16.25 -21.18
CA GLY A 21 -6.39 15.66 -22.52
C GLY A 21 -6.66 14.15 -22.58
N TRP A 22 -7.26 13.56 -21.55
CA TRP A 22 -7.69 12.17 -21.57
C TRP A 22 -9.02 12.00 -22.30
N ILE A 23 -9.12 10.90 -23.05
CA ILE A 23 -10.42 10.41 -23.52
C ILE A 23 -11.04 9.62 -22.38
N VAL A 24 -12.13 10.14 -21.80
CA VAL A 24 -12.81 9.54 -20.65
C VAL A 24 -13.94 8.64 -21.13
N GLU A 25 -13.84 7.37 -20.78
CA GLU A 25 -14.84 6.36 -21.16
C GLU A 25 -15.50 5.77 -19.93
N ASN A 26 -16.82 5.96 -19.82
CA ASN A 26 -17.59 5.43 -18.71
C ASN A 26 -17.78 3.92 -18.88
N ILE A 27 -17.45 3.16 -17.84
CA ILE A 27 -17.65 1.72 -17.79
C ILE A 27 -18.51 1.34 -16.58
N SER A 28 -19.37 0.35 -16.77
CA SER A 28 -19.97 -0.35 -15.63
C SER A 28 -18.97 -1.35 -15.08
N LEU A 29 -18.75 -1.34 -13.77
CA LEU A 29 -17.82 -2.28 -13.14
C LEU A 29 -18.24 -3.72 -13.42
N LEU A 30 -17.25 -4.55 -13.73
CA LEU A 30 -17.45 -6.00 -13.72
C LEU A 30 -17.66 -6.39 -12.26
N VAL A 31 -18.91 -6.66 -11.87
CA VAL A 31 -19.21 -7.18 -10.54
C VAL A 31 -18.44 -8.48 -10.37
N ASN A 32 -17.72 -8.61 -9.25
CA ASN A 32 -16.91 -9.78 -8.92
C ASN A 32 -17.70 -11.06 -9.27
N PRO A 33 -17.14 -12.03 -10.01
CA PRO A 33 -17.86 -13.21 -10.50
C PRO A 33 -18.57 -14.03 -9.41
N ASN A 34 -18.25 -13.81 -8.13
CA ASN A 34 -19.05 -14.30 -7.01
C ASN A 34 -20.46 -13.65 -6.86
N LEU A 35 -20.83 -12.64 -7.66
CA LEU A 35 -22.01 -11.79 -7.44
C LEU A 35 -22.76 -11.34 -8.74
N VAL A 36 -22.64 -12.06 -9.86
CA VAL A 36 -23.44 -11.93 -11.13
C VAL A 36 -22.89 -10.95 -12.20
N ARG A 37 -23.23 -11.23 -13.48
CA ARG A 37 -22.51 -10.88 -14.72
C ARG A 37 -22.53 -9.40 -15.17
N PRO A 38 -21.52 -8.95 -15.94
CA PRO A 38 -21.47 -7.63 -16.57
C PRO A 38 -21.76 -7.63 -18.09
N LYS A 39 -21.95 -6.43 -18.66
CA LYS A 39 -22.02 -6.13 -20.10
C LYS A 39 -20.70 -5.56 -20.62
N SER A 40 -20.37 -5.88 -21.87
CA SER A 40 -19.11 -5.57 -22.57
C SER A 40 -18.91 -4.08 -22.87
N VAL A 41 -17.65 -3.63 -22.89
CA VAL A 41 -17.22 -2.27 -23.29
C VAL A 41 -16.73 -2.32 -24.74
N SER A 42 -17.25 -1.43 -25.61
CA SER A 42 -17.13 -1.49 -27.08
C SER A 42 -15.99 -0.69 -27.72
N LEU A 43 -15.09 -0.06 -26.93
CA LEU A 43 -14.17 0.96 -27.45
C LEU A 43 -12.85 0.44 -28.06
N LEU A 44 -12.62 -0.86 -28.00
CA LEU A 44 -11.34 -1.46 -28.37
C LEU A 44 -11.30 -2.00 -29.81
N GLU A 45 -12.38 -1.85 -30.59
CA GLU A 45 -12.55 -2.53 -31.89
C GLU A 45 -11.59 -2.08 -33.01
N PHE A 46 -10.85 -0.96 -32.84
CA PHE A 46 -10.00 -0.40 -33.91
C PHE A 46 -8.50 -0.31 -33.57
N ALA A 47 -8.07 -0.75 -32.39
CA ALA A 47 -6.65 -0.69 -32.01
C ALA A 47 -5.93 -2.00 -32.34
N CYS A 48 -4.76 -1.92 -32.99
CA CYS A 48 -3.93 -3.10 -33.25
C CYS A 48 -3.22 -3.61 -31.98
N ALA A 49 -2.89 -2.72 -31.05
CA ALA A 49 -2.31 -3.05 -29.77
C ALA A 49 -2.69 -1.98 -28.73
N VAL A 50 -2.95 -2.41 -27.51
CA VAL A 50 -3.23 -1.51 -26.38
C VAL A 50 -2.28 -1.82 -25.23
N VAL A 51 -1.60 -0.78 -24.75
CA VAL A 51 -0.81 -0.84 -23.51
C VAL A 51 -1.73 -0.45 -22.35
N TYR A 52 -2.07 -1.42 -21.53
CA TYR A 52 -2.80 -1.23 -20.27
C TYR A 52 -1.81 -0.91 -19.14
N LEU A 53 -2.15 0.11 -18.35
CA LEU A 53 -1.42 0.57 -17.18
C LEU A 53 -2.40 0.71 -16.01
N ASP A 54 -2.09 0.11 -14.86
CA ASP A 54 -2.82 0.38 -13.63
C ASP A 54 -2.62 1.84 -13.20
N ALA A 55 -3.62 2.40 -12.53
CA ALA A 55 -3.63 3.81 -12.08
C ALA A 55 -2.56 4.13 -11.03
N ASP A 56 -1.94 3.12 -10.44
CA ASP A 56 -0.82 3.21 -9.49
C ASP A 56 0.53 2.84 -10.14
N THR A 57 0.63 3.01 -11.45
CA THR A 57 1.88 2.95 -12.20
C THR A 57 2.33 4.33 -12.63
N MET A 58 3.64 4.50 -12.83
CA MET A 58 4.22 5.74 -13.31
C MET A 58 5.27 5.46 -14.39
N VAL A 59 5.05 6.04 -15.55
CA VAL A 59 5.96 5.99 -16.70
C VAL A 59 7.05 7.05 -16.50
N VAL A 60 8.31 6.62 -16.38
CA VAL A 60 9.48 7.49 -16.16
C VAL A 60 10.37 7.62 -17.40
N LYS A 61 10.18 6.75 -18.41
CA LYS A 61 10.79 6.82 -19.74
C LYS A 61 9.81 6.35 -20.80
N SER A 62 10.10 6.65 -22.07
CA SER A 62 9.30 6.15 -23.20
C SER A 62 9.12 4.63 -23.15
N ILE A 63 7.89 4.19 -23.40
CA ILE A 63 7.45 2.79 -23.50
C ILE A 63 6.85 2.48 -24.88
N GLU A 64 7.10 3.32 -25.88
CA GLU A 64 6.57 3.15 -27.23
C GLU A 64 6.99 1.82 -27.89
N ASP A 65 8.12 1.27 -27.45
CA ASP A 65 8.56 -0.04 -27.89
C ASP A 65 7.65 -1.19 -27.44
N LEU A 66 6.83 -1.01 -26.40
CA LEU A 66 5.82 -2.01 -26.01
C LEU A 66 4.77 -2.25 -27.11
N PHE A 67 4.51 -1.29 -27.99
CA PHE A 67 3.59 -1.46 -29.13
C PHE A 67 4.14 -2.42 -30.21
N LYS A 68 5.39 -2.89 -30.08
CA LYS A 68 5.93 -3.98 -30.92
C LYS A 68 5.52 -5.37 -30.42
N CYS A 69 4.95 -5.47 -29.21
CA CYS A 69 4.35 -6.71 -28.74
C CYS A 69 3.00 -6.92 -29.46
N GLU A 70 2.86 -8.05 -30.15
CA GLU A 70 1.75 -8.27 -31.07
C GLU A 70 0.49 -8.80 -30.38
N LYS A 71 0.61 -9.73 -29.41
CA LYS A 71 -0.55 -10.43 -28.81
C LYS A 71 -0.77 -10.11 -27.33
N PHE A 72 -0.01 -10.74 -26.45
CA PHE A 72 -0.12 -10.54 -25.01
C PHE A 72 1.26 -10.41 -24.37
N CYS A 73 1.56 -9.26 -23.78
CA CYS A 73 2.76 -9.10 -22.98
C CYS A 73 2.42 -8.64 -21.58
N ALA A 74 3.10 -9.19 -20.58
CA ALA A 74 2.99 -8.72 -19.20
C ALA A 74 4.33 -8.92 -18.49
N ASN A 75 4.49 -8.41 -17.27
CA ASN A 75 5.68 -8.73 -16.49
C ASN A 75 5.48 -10.02 -15.67
N LEU A 76 6.53 -10.83 -15.56
CA LEU A 76 6.56 -11.98 -14.65
C LEU A 76 7.17 -11.55 -13.31
N LYS A 77 6.41 -11.72 -12.23
CA LYS A 77 6.90 -11.54 -10.86
C LYS A 77 7.72 -12.73 -10.38
N HIS A 78 8.42 -12.54 -9.27
CA HIS A 78 9.28 -13.55 -8.64
C HIS A 78 8.57 -14.87 -8.28
N SER A 79 7.23 -14.89 -8.18
CA SER A 79 6.43 -16.07 -7.85
C SER A 79 5.91 -16.86 -9.07
N GLU A 80 6.56 -16.71 -10.24
CA GLU A 80 6.13 -17.32 -11.51
C GLU A 80 4.69 -16.94 -11.89
N ARG A 81 4.27 -15.74 -11.48
CA ARG A 81 2.94 -15.20 -11.76
C ARG A 81 3.07 -13.92 -12.56
N LEU A 82 2.19 -13.74 -13.53
CA LEU A 82 2.08 -12.47 -14.22
C LEU A 82 1.58 -11.39 -13.27
N ASN A 83 2.05 -10.18 -13.48
CA ASN A 83 1.46 -8.98 -12.90
C ASN A 83 0.65 -8.25 -13.97
N SER A 84 -0.61 -7.96 -13.62
CA SER A 84 -1.57 -7.34 -14.53
C SER A 84 -1.50 -5.82 -14.58
N GLY A 85 -0.62 -5.17 -13.81
CA GLY A 85 -0.57 -3.70 -13.77
C GLY A 85 0.11 -3.04 -14.96
N VAL A 86 0.88 -3.81 -15.75
CA VAL A 86 1.38 -3.35 -17.05
C VAL A 86 1.25 -4.50 -18.03
N MET A 87 0.41 -4.31 -19.04
CA MET A 87 0.14 -5.32 -20.05
C MET A 87 0.07 -4.71 -21.44
N VAL A 88 0.44 -5.48 -22.46
CA VAL A 88 0.10 -5.22 -23.86
C VAL A 88 -0.93 -6.25 -24.27
N VAL A 89 -2.02 -5.80 -24.88
CA VAL A 89 -3.11 -6.66 -25.33
C VAL A 89 -3.48 -6.33 -26.78
N GLU A 90 -3.67 -7.36 -27.59
CA GLU A 90 -4.38 -7.28 -28.86
C GLU A 90 -5.90 -7.31 -28.57
N PRO A 91 -6.65 -6.26 -28.95
CA PRO A 91 -8.10 -6.31 -28.92
C PRO A 91 -8.65 -7.44 -29.78
N SER A 92 -9.32 -8.40 -29.15
CA SER A 92 -9.92 -9.54 -29.84
C SER A 92 -11.24 -9.93 -29.19
N GLU A 93 -12.33 -9.80 -29.95
CA GLU A 93 -13.66 -10.21 -29.50
C GLU A 93 -13.69 -11.71 -29.15
N ALA A 94 -12.95 -12.53 -29.91
CA ALA A 94 -12.84 -13.96 -29.66
C ALA A 94 -12.17 -14.26 -28.31
N VAL A 95 -11.06 -13.58 -28.00
CA VAL A 95 -10.37 -13.73 -26.71
C VAL A 95 -11.23 -13.21 -25.57
N PHE A 96 -11.88 -12.06 -25.74
CA PHE A 96 -12.79 -11.49 -24.76
C PHE A 96 -13.96 -12.44 -24.44
N ASN A 97 -14.67 -12.93 -25.46
CA ASN A 97 -15.77 -13.88 -25.29
C ASN A 97 -15.29 -15.19 -24.64
N ASN A 98 -14.07 -15.65 -24.96
CA ASN A 98 -13.47 -16.82 -24.32
C ASN A 98 -13.18 -16.56 -22.83
N MET A 99 -12.59 -15.42 -22.48
CA MET A 99 -12.36 -15.01 -21.09
C MET A 99 -13.67 -14.92 -20.31
N MET A 100 -14.69 -14.26 -20.87
CA MET A 100 -16.01 -14.11 -20.24
C MET A 100 -16.72 -15.46 -20.04
N SER A 101 -16.53 -16.42 -20.94
CA SER A 101 -17.06 -17.78 -20.77
C SER A 101 -16.41 -18.54 -19.60
N LYS A 102 -15.20 -18.14 -19.21
CA LYS A 102 -14.38 -18.79 -18.17
C LYS A 102 -14.36 -18.05 -16.84
N VAL A 103 -14.89 -16.82 -16.76
CA VAL A 103 -14.82 -15.97 -15.55
C VAL A 103 -15.42 -16.62 -14.29
N ASN A 104 -16.40 -17.53 -14.46
CA ASN A 104 -17.06 -18.24 -13.36
C ASN A 104 -16.53 -19.68 -13.16
N THR A 105 -15.66 -20.17 -14.03
CA THR A 105 -15.22 -21.58 -14.04
C THR A 105 -13.72 -21.72 -13.82
N LEU A 106 -12.91 -20.78 -14.28
CA LEU A 106 -11.50 -20.74 -13.95
C LEU A 106 -11.30 -20.27 -12.50
N PRO A 107 -10.38 -20.90 -11.74
CA PRO A 107 -10.04 -20.42 -10.41
C PRO A 107 -9.39 -19.03 -10.49
N SER A 108 -9.59 -18.20 -9.47
CA SER A 108 -8.88 -16.93 -9.27
C SER A 108 -8.45 -16.81 -7.81
N TYR A 109 -7.15 -16.84 -7.56
CA TYR A 109 -6.60 -16.83 -6.19
C TYR A 109 -6.69 -15.45 -5.51
N THR A 110 -6.91 -14.38 -6.28
CA THR A 110 -7.16 -13.03 -5.72
C THR A 110 -8.64 -12.66 -5.72
N GLY A 111 -9.47 -13.37 -6.49
CA GLY A 111 -10.85 -12.94 -6.78
C GLY A 111 -10.94 -11.71 -7.68
N GLY A 112 -9.81 -11.23 -8.22
CA GLY A 112 -9.70 -10.11 -9.15
C GLY A 112 -9.08 -10.51 -10.49
N ASP A 113 -8.69 -9.51 -11.28
CA ASP A 113 -8.09 -9.64 -12.61
C ASP A 113 -6.77 -10.43 -12.56
N GLN A 114 -5.85 -10.09 -11.65
CA GLN A 114 -4.53 -10.74 -11.61
C GLN A 114 -4.66 -12.25 -11.40
N GLY A 115 -5.55 -12.69 -10.52
CA GLY A 115 -5.78 -14.10 -10.25
C GLY A 115 -6.38 -14.82 -11.45
N PHE A 116 -7.38 -14.22 -12.08
CA PHE A 116 -8.04 -14.78 -13.27
C PHE A 116 -7.08 -14.88 -14.45
N LEU A 117 -6.34 -13.81 -14.75
CA LEU A 117 -5.41 -13.75 -15.88
C LEU A 117 -4.28 -14.78 -15.73
N ASN A 118 -3.76 -14.98 -14.51
CA ASN A 118 -2.77 -16.04 -14.25
C ASN A 118 -3.33 -17.45 -14.54
N SER A 119 -4.62 -17.69 -14.26
CA SER A 119 -5.25 -18.97 -14.57
C SER A 119 -5.65 -19.12 -16.04
N TYR A 120 -5.98 -18.02 -16.71
CA TYR A 120 -6.29 -18.02 -18.14
C TYR A 120 -5.03 -18.20 -19.00
N TYR A 121 -3.95 -17.48 -18.68
CA TYR A 121 -2.63 -17.59 -19.31
C TYR A 121 -1.70 -18.49 -18.48
N SER A 122 -2.11 -19.74 -18.24
CA SER A 122 -1.40 -20.66 -17.34
C SER A 122 0.04 -20.98 -17.77
N ASP A 123 0.33 -20.89 -19.07
CA ASP A 123 1.66 -21.16 -19.64
C ASP A 123 2.54 -19.89 -19.75
N PHE A 124 2.07 -18.74 -19.24
CA PHE A 124 2.82 -17.48 -19.26
C PHE A 124 4.23 -17.54 -18.64
N PRO A 125 4.50 -18.33 -17.58
CA PRO A 125 5.86 -18.46 -17.05
C PRO A 125 6.87 -19.00 -18.08
N ASN A 126 6.41 -19.81 -19.04
CA ASN A 126 7.23 -20.39 -20.11
C ASN A 126 7.37 -19.48 -21.34
N ALA A 127 6.67 -18.34 -21.37
CA ALA A 127 6.74 -17.42 -22.48
C ALA A 127 8.14 -16.82 -22.67
N HIS A 128 8.51 -16.52 -23.91
CA HIS A 128 9.80 -15.90 -24.22
C HIS A 128 9.86 -14.47 -23.70
N VAL A 129 11.06 -13.99 -23.37
CA VAL A 129 11.23 -12.58 -22.97
C VAL A 129 11.06 -11.70 -24.20
N PHE A 130 10.23 -10.67 -24.06
CA PHE A 130 10.04 -9.65 -25.08
C PHE A 130 11.34 -8.87 -25.28
N ASP A 131 11.84 -8.83 -26.51
CA ASP A 131 12.99 -8.04 -26.91
C ASP A 131 12.57 -7.01 -27.99
N PRO A 132 12.54 -5.71 -27.64
CA PRO A 132 12.15 -4.67 -28.59
C PRO A 132 13.18 -4.39 -29.69
N ASN A 133 14.39 -4.96 -29.59
CA ASN A 133 15.51 -4.70 -30.49
C ASN A 133 15.76 -5.84 -31.49
N ILE A 134 14.84 -6.80 -31.62
CA ILE A 134 14.93 -7.87 -32.61
C ILE A 134 14.96 -7.25 -34.04
N PRO A 135 15.92 -7.64 -34.90
CA PRO A 135 15.95 -7.19 -36.28
C PRO A 135 14.69 -7.57 -37.06
N GLN A 136 14.22 -6.69 -37.94
CA GLN A 136 12.98 -6.88 -38.70
C GLN A 136 13.01 -8.11 -39.62
N GLU A 137 14.19 -8.51 -40.06
CA GLU A 137 14.40 -9.71 -40.87
C GLU A 137 14.05 -10.99 -40.09
N VAL A 138 14.33 -11.00 -38.78
CA VAL A 138 14.04 -12.15 -37.91
C VAL A 138 12.54 -12.21 -37.58
N LEU A 139 11.92 -11.06 -37.33
CA LEU A 139 10.48 -10.97 -37.03
C LEU A 139 9.61 -11.53 -38.16
N LYS A 140 10.00 -11.33 -39.43
CA LYS A 140 9.25 -11.83 -40.58
C LYS A 140 9.25 -13.36 -40.73
N VAL A 141 10.22 -14.04 -40.14
CA VAL A 141 10.39 -15.50 -40.26
C VAL A 141 9.90 -16.22 -39.02
N ARG A 142 9.94 -15.57 -37.85
CA ARG A 142 9.49 -16.13 -36.58
C ARG A 142 7.95 -16.16 -36.55
N PRO A 143 7.33 -17.25 -36.06
CA PRO A 143 5.90 -17.23 -35.77
C PRO A 143 5.59 -16.24 -34.64
N VAL A 144 4.51 -15.47 -34.80
CA VAL A 144 4.02 -14.53 -33.79
C VAL A 144 3.75 -15.30 -32.49
N PRO A 145 4.43 -14.97 -31.38
CA PRO A 145 4.20 -15.63 -30.10
C PRO A 145 2.83 -15.26 -29.54
N GLU A 146 2.11 -16.24 -28.98
CA GLU A 146 0.83 -15.97 -28.29
C GLU A 146 1.00 -15.04 -27.09
N MET A 147 2.17 -15.07 -26.45
CA MET A 147 2.51 -14.24 -25.32
C MET A 147 4.03 -14.10 -25.13
N GLU A 148 4.45 -12.99 -24.54
CA GLU A 148 5.85 -12.73 -24.16
C GLU A 148 5.96 -12.05 -22.78
N ARG A 149 7.12 -12.20 -22.14
CA ARG A 149 7.42 -11.64 -20.82
C ARG A 149 8.17 -10.33 -20.94
N LEU A 150 7.56 -9.25 -20.45
CA LEU A 150 8.20 -7.97 -20.26
C LEU A 150 9.28 -8.07 -19.18
N SER A 151 10.43 -7.46 -19.44
CA SER A 151 11.46 -7.23 -18.44
C SER A 151 10.92 -6.41 -17.25
N THR A 152 11.52 -6.58 -16.07
CA THR A 152 11.21 -5.80 -14.86
C THR A 152 11.35 -4.29 -15.07
N LEU A 153 12.10 -3.85 -16.09
CA LEU A 153 12.21 -2.43 -16.49
C LEU A 153 10.84 -1.78 -16.79
N TYR A 154 9.90 -2.56 -17.32
CA TYR A 154 8.56 -2.10 -17.71
C TYR A 154 7.50 -2.27 -16.63
N ASN A 155 7.84 -2.83 -15.47
CA ASN A 155 6.89 -3.02 -14.36
C ASN A 155 7.67 -3.24 -13.06
N ALA A 156 8.41 -2.21 -12.64
CA ALA A 156 9.28 -2.30 -11.47
C ALA A 156 8.46 -2.23 -10.18
N ASP A 157 8.46 -3.32 -9.44
CA ASP A 157 7.64 -3.51 -8.24
C ASP A 157 8.23 -2.79 -7.02
N VAL A 158 7.54 -1.77 -6.51
CA VAL A 158 7.95 -1.01 -5.30
C VAL A 158 7.92 -1.88 -4.03
N GLY A 159 7.04 -2.87 -3.95
CA GLY A 159 7.04 -3.86 -2.88
C GLY A 159 8.31 -4.70 -2.87
N LEU A 160 8.82 -5.09 -4.04
CA LEU A 160 10.11 -5.78 -4.14
C LEU A 160 11.28 -4.84 -3.80
N TYR A 161 11.22 -3.58 -4.22
CA TYR A 161 12.20 -2.56 -3.81
C TYR A 161 12.27 -2.44 -2.29
N MET A 162 11.12 -2.40 -1.59
CA MET A 162 11.08 -2.29 -0.14
C MET A 162 11.76 -3.49 0.55
N LEU A 163 11.59 -4.70 0.02
CA LEU A 163 12.23 -5.90 0.55
C LEU A 163 13.74 -5.93 0.28
N ALA A 164 14.18 -5.46 -0.88
CA ALA A 164 15.58 -5.49 -1.29
C ALA A 164 16.38 -4.23 -0.90
N ASN A 165 15.70 -3.15 -0.53
CA ASN A 165 16.22 -1.79 -0.37
C ASN A 165 17.03 -1.29 -1.58
N LYS A 166 16.70 -1.77 -2.78
CA LYS A 166 17.28 -1.36 -4.06
C LYS A 166 16.43 -1.86 -5.22
N TRP A 167 16.60 -1.25 -6.39
CA TRP A 167 16.07 -1.81 -7.63
C TRP A 167 16.84 -3.08 -8.01
N MET A 168 16.11 -4.07 -8.53
CA MET A 168 16.70 -5.31 -9.06
C MET A 168 17.27 -5.15 -10.49
N VAL A 169 17.15 -3.95 -11.03
CA VAL A 169 17.58 -3.51 -12.36
C VAL A 169 18.30 -2.17 -12.21
N ASP A 170 18.99 -1.73 -13.26
CA ASP A 170 19.58 -0.40 -13.28
C ASP A 170 18.47 0.66 -13.19
N GLU A 171 18.54 1.50 -12.15
CA GLU A 171 17.59 2.58 -11.91
C GLU A 171 17.54 3.56 -13.09
N SER A 172 18.69 3.79 -13.72
CA SER A 172 18.77 4.68 -14.87
C SER A 172 18.07 4.12 -16.10
N GLU A 173 17.76 2.82 -16.16
CA GLU A 173 17.07 2.16 -17.27
C GLU A 173 15.59 1.88 -17.01
N LEU A 174 15.09 2.18 -15.81
CA LEU A 174 13.69 2.02 -15.46
C LEU A 174 12.77 2.77 -16.43
N ARG A 175 11.64 2.15 -16.76
CA ARG A 175 10.63 2.71 -17.66
C ARG A 175 9.29 2.90 -16.99
N VAL A 176 8.86 1.92 -16.19
CA VAL A 176 7.62 2.01 -15.41
C VAL A 176 7.85 1.55 -13.98
N ILE A 177 7.42 2.37 -13.03
CA ILE A 177 7.40 2.05 -11.60
C ILE A 177 5.96 1.68 -11.24
N HIS A 178 5.77 0.59 -10.49
CA HIS A 178 4.46 0.11 -10.06
C HIS A 178 4.39 0.09 -8.53
N TYR A 179 3.49 0.90 -7.97
CA TYR A 179 3.28 1.07 -6.53
C TYR A 179 2.37 -0.02 -5.95
N THR A 180 2.87 -1.25 -5.96
CA THR A 180 2.17 -2.50 -5.60
C THR A 180 1.82 -2.66 -4.12
N LEU A 181 2.35 -1.80 -3.24
CA LEU A 181 2.07 -1.85 -1.81
C LEU A 181 0.70 -1.25 -1.52
N GLY A 182 -0.32 -2.12 -1.41
CA GLY A 182 -1.73 -1.77 -1.22
C GLY A 182 -2.01 -0.58 -0.28
N PRO A 183 -1.58 -0.61 0.99
CA PRO A 183 -1.84 0.47 1.94
C PRO A 183 -0.89 1.68 1.82
N LEU A 184 0.12 1.61 0.95
CA LEU A 184 1.18 2.62 0.82
C LEU A 184 1.18 3.17 -0.62
N LYS A 185 0.15 3.96 -0.93
CA LYS A 185 -0.03 4.52 -2.27
C LYS A 185 0.62 5.89 -2.40
N PRO A 186 1.12 6.24 -3.59
CA PRO A 186 1.95 7.42 -3.73
C PRO A 186 1.18 8.73 -3.60
N TRP A 187 -0.15 8.74 -3.78
CA TRP A 187 -0.99 9.92 -3.53
C TRP A 187 -1.15 10.24 -2.04
N ASP A 188 -0.89 9.27 -1.16
CA ASP A 188 -0.87 9.50 0.28
C ASP A 188 0.47 10.13 0.66
N TRP A 189 0.46 11.44 0.91
CA TRP A 189 1.67 12.27 1.10
C TRP A 189 2.67 11.69 2.12
N TRP A 190 2.19 11.04 3.18
CA TRP A 190 3.00 10.49 4.27
C TRP A 190 3.79 9.24 3.86
N THR A 191 3.43 8.59 2.75
CA THR A 191 4.13 7.40 2.26
C THR A 191 5.53 7.73 1.72
N SER A 192 5.77 8.98 1.31
CA SER A 192 7.10 9.48 0.91
C SER A 192 8.16 9.31 2.00
N TRP A 193 7.77 9.41 3.28
CA TRP A 193 8.66 9.20 4.42
C TRP A 193 9.11 7.75 4.61
N LEU A 194 8.35 6.80 4.06
CA LEU A 194 8.60 5.36 4.21
C LEU A 194 9.20 4.74 2.96
N LEU A 195 8.83 5.25 1.78
CA LEU A 195 9.13 4.65 0.50
C LEU A 195 9.81 5.66 -0.43
N LYS A 196 11.13 5.57 -0.55
CA LYS A 196 11.92 6.45 -1.44
C LYS A 196 11.38 6.55 -2.88
N PRO A 197 10.91 5.46 -3.54
CA PRO A 197 10.32 5.57 -4.88
C PRO A 197 9.10 6.50 -4.98
N VAL A 198 8.40 6.80 -3.87
CA VAL A 198 7.27 7.74 -3.87
C VAL A 198 7.73 9.17 -4.18
N ASP A 199 8.99 9.52 -3.90
CA ASP A 199 9.54 10.83 -4.26
C ASP A 199 9.45 11.08 -5.76
N VAL A 200 9.64 10.04 -6.59
CA VAL A 200 9.53 10.17 -8.05
C VAL A 200 8.11 10.61 -8.45
N TRP A 201 7.08 10.05 -7.81
CA TRP A 201 5.68 10.43 -8.03
C TRP A 201 5.39 11.84 -7.55
N GLN A 202 5.80 12.19 -6.33
CA GLN A 202 5.54 13.51 -5.77
C GLN A 202 6.25 14.61 -6.57
N ASN A 203 7.48 14.36 -7.02
CA ASN A 203 8.23 15.29 -7.87
C ASN A 203 7.52 15.58 -9.20
N VAL A 204 6.82 14.61 -9.78
CA VAL A 204 6.00 14.81 -10.99
C VAL A 204 4.73 15.57 -10.62
N ARG A 205 4.03 15.12 -9.58
CA ARG A 205 2.77 15.72 -9.10
C ARG A 205 2.91 17.21 -8.83
N GLU A 206 3.96 17.63 -8.11
CA GLU A 206 4.19 19.03 -7.73
C GLU A 206 4.46 19.94 -8.93
N ARG A 207 4.88 19.38 -10.08
CA ARG A 207 5.15 20.11 -11.31
C ARG A 207 3.96 20.14 -12.27
N LEU A 208 2.85 19.47 -11.93
CA LEU A 208 1.66 19.49 -12.77
C LEU A 208 1.12 20.93 -12.88
N GLU A 209 0.90 21.36 -14.11
CA GLU A 209 0.28 22.65 -14.39
C GLU A 209 -1.18 22.67 -13.92
N GLU A 210 -1.70 23.88 -13.73
CA GLU A 210 -3.08 24.07 -13.34
C GLU A 210 -3.99 24.03 -14.56
N THR A 211 -4.67 22.90 -14.76
CA THR A 211 -5.63 22.73 -15.86
C THR A 211 -7.03 23.22 -15.51
N LEU A 212 -7.44 23.04 -14.24
CA LEU A 212 -8.68 23.59 -13.68
C LEU A 212 -8.35 24.42 -12.42
N PRO A 213 -9.19 25.39 -12.04
CA PRO A 213 -8.93 26.22 -10.88
C PRO A 213 -8.64 25.42 -9.60
N GLY A 214 -7.47 25.63 -9.01
CA GLY A 214 -7.02 24.98 -7.78
C GLY A 214 -6.39 23.58 -7.96
N THR A 215 -6.13 23.12 -9.20
CA THR A 215 -5.54 21.79 -9.44
C THR A 215 -4.03 21.75 -9.59
N GLY A 216 -3.39 22.92 -9.75
CA GLY A 216 -1.94 23.03 -9.90
C GLY A 216 -1.16 22.31 -8.79
N GLY A 217 -0.10 21.59 -9.19
CA GLY A 217 0.68 20.74 -8.29
C GLY A 217 -0.07 19.49 -7.82
N GLY A 218 -1.06 19.02 -8.59
CA GLY A 218 -1.87 17.85 -8.26
C GLY A 218 -2.71 18.03 -6.99
N LYS A 219 -3.20 19.26 -6.76
CA LYS A 219 -4.07 19.60 -5.64
C LYS A 219 -5.53 19.34 -6.01
N ASN A 220 -6.35 19.11 -4.99
CA ASN A 220 -7.80 19.14 -5.10
C ASN A 220 -8.33 20.34 -4.29
N PRO A 221 -9.39 21.05 -4.73
CA PRO A 221 -10.07 22.05 -3.90
C PRO A 221 -10.44 21.57 -2.48
N ASN A 222 -10.63 20.27 -2.26
CA ASN A 222 -10.86 19.70 -0.93
C ASN A 222 -9.60 19.50 -0.07
N ASP A 223 -8.39 19.49 -0.65
CA ASP A 223 -7.14 19.23 0.08
C ASP A 223 -6.79 20.34 1.07
N GLU A 224 -7.24 21.56 0.80
CA GLU A 224 -6.97 22.72 1.66
C GLU A 224 -7.61 22.56 3.06
N HIS A 225 -8.69 21.79 3.16
CA HIS A 225 -9.34 21.46 4.42
C HIS A 225 -8.61 20.34 5.18
N LEU A 226 -8.13 19.32 4.47
CA LEU A 226 -7.44 18.17 5.05
C LEU A 226 -6.04 18.52 5.58
N ALA A 227 -5.28 19.38 4.90
CA ALA A 227 -3.95 19.79 5.35
C ALA A 227 -3.97 20.53 6.72
N LYS A 228 -5.10 21.16 7.07
CA LYS A 228 -5.25 21.90 8.33
C LYS A 228 -5.54 20.97 9.51
N VAL A 229 -6.19 19.82 9.29
CA VAL A 229 -6.63 18.90 10.37
C VAL A 229 -5.47 18.29 11.17
N PRO A 230 -4.39 17.75 10.56
CA PRO A 230 -3.23 17.23 11.30
C PRO A 230 -2.51 18.29 12.12
N VAL A 231 -2.43 19.53 11.61
CA VAL A 231 -1.81 20.66 12.32
C VAL A 231 -2.62 21.03 13.57
N TYR A 232 -3.95 21.09 13.44
CA TYR A 232 -4.83 21.31 14.59
C TYR A 232 -4.77 20.15 15.59
N LEU A 233 -4.78 18.90 15.15
CA LEU A 233 -4.68 17.73 16.04
C LEU A 233 -3.33 17.65 16.74
N GLY A 234 -2.24 17.97 16.03
CA GLY A 234 -0.89 18.08 16.60
C GLY A 234 -0.82 19.19 17.66
N GLY A 235 -1.32 20.38 17.34
CA GLY A 235 -1.41 21.51 18.27
C GLY A 235 -2.27 21.21 19.50
N ILE A 236 -3.43 20.58 19.31
CA ILE A 236 -4.31 20.13 20.39
C ILE A 236 -3.61 19.07 21.25
N SER A 237 -2.90 18.10 20.65
CA SER A 237 -2.16 17.09 21.42
C SER A 237 -1.06 17.74 22.27
N VAL A 238 -0.33 18.71 21.74
CA VAL A 238 0.71 19.44 22.51
C VAL A 238 0.07 20.21 23.66
N PHE A 239 -1.02 20.93 23.39
CA PHE A 239 -1.76 21.68 24.39
C PHE A 239 -2.31 20.77 25.50
N VAL A 240 -2.94 19.65 25.15
CA VAL A 240 -3.46 18.67 26.12
C VAL A 240 -2.33 18.08 26.96
N CYS A 241 -1.20 17.71 26.35
CA CYS A 241 -0.03 17.21 27.09
C CYS A 241 0.53 18.27 28.06
N PHE A 242 0.60 19.53 27.63
CA PHE A 242 1.05 20.63 28.48
C PHE A 242 0.09 20.88 29.65
N MET A 243 -1.22 20.95 29.38
CA MET A 243 -2.24 21.14 30.42
C MET A 243 -2.25 19.98 31.42
N ALA A 244 -2.07 18.74 30.96
CA ALA A 244 -1.94 17.58 31.84
C ALA A 244 -0.72 17.72 32.77
N ALA A 245 0.44 18.16 32.27
CA ALA A 245 1.62 18.40 33.09
C ALA A 245 1.40 19.49 34.14
N VAL A 246 0.76 20.60 33.77
CA VAL A 246 0.42 21.69 34.70
C VAL A 246 -0.54 21.23 35.80
N VAL A 247 -1.58 20.47 35.45
CA VAL A 247 -2.54 19.91 36.42
C VAL A 247 -1.84 18.91 37.35
N SER A 248 -1.02 18.01 36.82
CA SER A 248 -0.23 17.08 37.64
C SER A 248 0.67 17.80 38.63
N LEU A 249 1.39 18.84 38.19
CA LEU A 249 2.23 19.66 39.06
C LEU A 249 1.39 20.36 40.15
N GLY A 250 0.24 20.92 39.80
CA GLY A 250 -0.67 21.56 40.75
C GLY A 250 -1.20 20.58 41.81
N ILE A 251 -1.61 19.38 41.40
CA ILE A 251 -2.05 18.31 42.31
C ILE A 251 -0.91 17.87 43.23
N SER A 252 0.30 17.66 42.70
CA SER A 252 1.46 17.28 43.50
C SER A 252 1.82 18.34 44.55
N ILE A 253 1.78 19.62 44.19
CA ILE A 253 2.00 20.72 45.15
C ILE A 253 0.91 20.73 46.23
N ALA A 254 -0.36 20.53 45.86
CA ALA A 254 -1.47 20.50 46.80
C ALA A 254 -1.38 19.32 47.78
N ILE A 255 -1.05 18.12 47.28
CA ILE A 255 -0.83 16.93 48.11
C ILE A 255 0.40 17.11 49.00
N GLY A 256 1.51 17.61 48.45
CA GLY A 256 2.73 17.89 49.22
C GLY A 256 2.47 18.86 50.36
N ARG A 257 1.75 19.96 50.11
CA ARG A 257 1.29 20.90 51.17
C ARG A 257 0.45 20.19 52.21
N ARG A 258 -0.53 19.37 51.81
CA ARG A 258 -1.42 18.65 52.73
C ARG A 258 -0.66 17.64 53.59
N ILE A 259 0.27 16.89 53.01
CA ILE A 259 1.15 15.94 53.73
C ILE A 259 2.03 16.69 54.73
N VAL A 260 2.67 17.80 54.33
CA VAL A 260 3.49 18.62 55.24
C VAL A 260 2.65 19.18 56.38
N THR A 261 1.42 19.63 56.12
CA THR A 261 0.51 20.16 57.16
C THR A 261 0.00 19.08 58.13
N GLN A 262 -0.14 17.83 57.66
CA GLN A 262 -0.52 16.69 58.50
C GLN A 262 0.67 16.12 59.29
N LEU A 263 1.89 16.29 58.78
CA LEU A 263 3.14 15.86 59.42
C LEU A 263 3.75 16.93 60.34
N THR A 264 3.13 18.11 60.48
CA THR A 264 3.46 19.07 61.54
C THR A 264 2.64 18.75 62.78
N PRO A 265 3.20 18.09 63.82
CA PRO A 265 2.46 17.77 65.02
C PRO A 265 2.22 19.04 65.85
N VAL A 266 1.00 19.22 66.34
CA VAL A 266 0.65 20.23 67.36
C VAL A 266 1.27 19.91 68.73
N SER A 267 1.93 18.76 68.89
CA SER A 267 2.76 18.44 70.03
C SER A 267 3.68 17.28 69.69
N ALA A 268 4.97 17.52 69.44
CA ALA A 268 5.95 16.43 69.45
C ALA A 268 7.31 16.94 69.94
N ASP A 269 7.86 16.11 70.82
CA ASP A 269 9.17 16.14 71.47
C ASP A 269 10.32 16.65 70.55
N PRO A 270 11.16 17.61 70.97
CA PRO A 270 12.20 18.21 70.13
C PRO A 270 13.30 17.23 69.65
N ASP A 271 13.46 16.08 70.31
CA ASP A 271 14.65 15.22 70.14
C ASP A 271 14.46 14.00 69.21
N LEU A 272 13.28 13.77 68.61
CA LEU A 272 13.03 12.59 67.77
C LEU A 272 13.03 12.83 66.25
N PHE A 273 13.15 14.07 65.77
CA PHE A 273 13.13 14.35 64.33
C PHE A 273 14.31 15.23 63.88
N ASN A 274 15.40 14.56 63.50
CA ASN A 274 16.64 15.16 63.05
C ASN A 274 16.46 16.06 61.80
N SER A 275 17.19 17.18 61.76
CA SER A 275 17.14 18.24 60.72
C SER A 275 17.25 17.71 59.28
N ASP A 276 17.99 16.62 59.07
CA ASP A 276 18.24 16.06 57.75
C ASP A 276 17.02 15.35 57.15
N SER A 277 16.13 14.81 57.98
CA SER A 277 14.91 14.14 57.51
C SER A 277 13.89 15.16 56.97
N LYS A 278 13.82 16.36 57.57
CA LYS A 278 12.97 17.46 57.08
C LYS A 278 13.45 18.00 55.73
N LYS A 279 14.77 18.12 55.54
CA LYS A 279 15.37 18.54 54.24
C LYS A 279 15.19 17.46 53.17
N GLY A 280 15.34 16.18 53.53
CA GLY A 280 15.13 15.05 52.63
C GLY A 280 13.69 14.92 52.12
N MET A 281 12.69 15.09 53.00
CA MET A 281 11.28 15.04 52.58
C MET A 281 10.84 16.27 51.79
N ALA A 282 11.35 17.47 52.11
CA ALA A 282 11.12 18.67 51.30
C ALA A 282 11.76 18.55 49.90
N PHE A 283 12.97 17.96 49.82
CA PHE A 283 13.64 17.65 48.55
C PHE A 283 12.85 16.63 47.72
N LEU A 284 12.36 15.54 48.32
CA LEU A 284 11.53 14.54 47.63
C LEU A 284 10.18 15.09 47.16
N ALA A 285 9.54 15.98 47.95
CA ALA A 285 8.28 16.62 47.58
C ALA A 285 8.41 17.61 46.41
N ILE A 286 9.61 18.11 46.14
CA ILE A 286 9.92 18.99 45.00
C ILE A 286 10.44 18.16 43.82
N VAL A 287 11.35 17.22 44.06
CA VAL A 287 12.03 16.45 43.01
C VAL A 287 11.14 15.38 42.41
N ALA A 288 10.33 14.65 43.19
CA ALA A 288 9.48 13.58 42.64
C ALA A 288 8.39 14.10 41.67
N PRO A 289 7.75 15.27 41.91
CA PRO A 289 6.84 15.88 40.93
C PRO A 289 7.52 16.61 39.77
N SER A 290 8.78 17.04 39.95
CA SER A 290 9.58 17.73 38.92
C SER A 290 10.31 16.75 38.00
N LEU A 291 10.46 15.50 38.42
CA LEU A 291 11.11 14.42 37.67
C LEU A 291 10.56 14.25 36.25
N PRO A 292 9.24 14.30 35.99
CA PRO A 292 8.68 14.24 34.64
C PRO A 292 9.04 15.45 33.75
N CYS A 293 9.35 16.60 34.34
CA CYS A 293 9.81 17.79 33.61
C CYS A 293 11.33 17.79 33.37
N ILE A 294 12.12 17.22 34.30
CA ILE A 294 13.59 17.13 34.22
C ILE A 294 14.04 15.97 33.31
N PHE A 295 13.36 14.81 33.38
CA PHE A 295 13.51 13.72 32.41
C PHE A 295 12.56 13.89 31.23
N GLY A 296 12.44 15.14 30.76
CA GLY A 296 11.62 15.49 29.60
C GLY A 296 11.76 14.44 28.49
N ILE A 297 10.63 14.10 27.89
CA ILE A 297 10.46 13.07 26.85
C ILE A 297 10.31 11.65 27.42
N THR A 298 9.23 11.36 28.13
CA THR A 298 8.73 9.97 28.23
C THR A 298 7.39 9.78 27.54
N ALA A 299 6.59 10.81 27.28
CA ALA A 299 5.37 10.65 26.48
C ALA A 299 5.65 10.40 24.99
N LEU A 300 6.75 10.90 24.45
CA LEU A 300 7.14 10.69 23.05
C LEU A 300 7.76 9.31 22.83
N PHE A 301 8.62 8.85 23.76
CA PHE A 301 9.15 7.48 23.74
C PHE A 301 8.16 6.42 24.25
N LEU A 302 7.17 6.77 25.08
CA LEU A 302 6.07 5.86 25.41
C LEU A 302 5.12 5.72 24.22
N ARG A 303 4.87 6.79 23.44
CA ARG A 303 4.12 6.65 22.17
C ARG A 303 4.92 5.89 21.12
N LEU A 304 6.22 6.18 20.93
CA LEU A 304 7.09 5.42 20.03
C LEU A 304 7.23 3.97 20.50
N GLY A 305 7.39 3.75 21.82
CA GLY A 305 7.48 2.45 22.45
C GLY A 305 6.17 1.65 22.35
N VAL A 306 5.01 2.29 22.51
CA VAL A 306 3.69 1.66 22.30
C VAL A 306 3.46 1.36 20.82
N MET A 307 3.92 2.21 19.90
CA MET A 307 3.86 1.93 18.45
C MET A 307 4.80 0.78 18.06
N VAL A 308 6.02 0.73 18.60
CA VAL A 308 6.99 -0.35 18.36
C VAL A 308 6.53 -1.66 18.99
N VAL A 309 6.10 -1.65 20.27
CA VAL A 309 5.58 -2.83 20.96
C VAL A 309 4.27 -3.29 20.33
N GLY A 310 3.38 -2.38 19.96
CA GLY A 310 2.15 -2.69 19.21
C GLY A 310 2.45 -3.30 17.84
N GLY A 311 3.44 -2.77 17.13
CA GLY A 311 3.91 -3.33 15.86
C GLY A 311 4.52 -4.73 16.01
N ILE A 312 5.32 -4.97 17.05
CA ILE A 312 5.89 -6.29 17.35
C ILE A 312 4.79 -7.28 17.73
N ILE A 313 3.85 -6.91 18.60
CA ILE A 313 2.71 -7.78 18.98
C ILE A 313 1.86 -8.13 17.76
N LEU A 314 1.56 -7.16 16.90
CA LEU A 314 0.81 -7.38 15.67
C LEU A 314 1.58 -8.31 14.72
N ALA A 315 2.88 -8.07 14.52
CA ALA A 315 3.72 -8.93 13.68
C ALA A 315 3.78 -10.36 14.23
N SER A 316 4.01 -10.54 15.54
CA SER A 316 4.02 -11.86 16.18
C SER A 316 2.66 -12.57 16.09
N PHE A 317 1.55 -11.84 16.25
CA PHE A 317 0.21 -12.39 16.08
C PHE A 317 -0.06 -12.82 14.63
N MET A 318 0.34 -11.98 13.66
CA MET A 318 0.20 -12.29 12.23
C MET A 318 1.07 -13.49 11.84
N THR A 319 2.30 -13.59 12.35
CA THR A 319 3.18 -14.75 12.15
C THR A 319 2.57 -16.01 12.77
N TYR A 320 2.12 -15.96 14.02
CA TYR A 320 1.47 -17.09 14.69
C TYR A 320 0.18 -17.54 13.99
N ALA A 321 -0.65 -16.59 13.55
CA ALA A 321 -1.85 -16.88 12.78
C ALA A 321 -1.50 -17.50 11.42
N SER A 322 -0.43 -17.04 10.75
CA SER A 322 0.03 -17.61 9.49
C SER A 322 0.56 -19.04 9.66
N GLU A 323 1.32 -19.33 10.73
CA GLU A 323 1.76 -20.69 11.05
C GLU A 323 0.58 -21.61 11.37
N HIS A 324 -0.39 -21.15 12.15
CA HIS A 324 -1.58 -21.94 12.45
C HIS A 324 -2.45 -22.19 11.22
N LEU A 325 -2.58 -21.21 10.32
CA LEU A 325 -3.26 -21.40 9.03
C LEU A 325 -2.48 -22.38 8.15
N ALA A 326 -1.14 -22.29 8.12
CA ALA A 326 -0.30 -23.21 7.36
C ALA A 326 -0.38 -24.65 7.89
N ILE A 327 -0.30 -24.85 9.21
CA ILE A 327 -0.44 -26.16 9.86
C ILE A 327 -1.84 -26.72 9.62
N ARG A 328 -2.88 -25.90 9.75
CA ARG A 328 -4.26 -26.34 9.53
C ARG A 328 -4.51 -26.71 8.07
N SER A 329 -3.96 -25.96 7.11
CA SER A 329 -4.00 -26.30 5.69
C SER A 329 -3.19 -27.57 5.38
N PHE A 330 -2.04 -27.77 6.02
CA PHE A 330 -1.22 -28.97 5.87
C PHE A 330 -1.94 -30.21 6.42
N LEU A 331 -2.48 -30.13 7.65
CA LEU A 331 -3.25 -31.22 8.26
C LEU A 331 -4.50 -31.55 7.44
N LYS A 332 -5.23 -30.53 6.96
CA LYS A 332 -6.36 -30.74 6.05
C LYS A 332 -5.92 -31.41 4.76
N GLY A 333 -4.78 -31.03 4.20
CA GLY A 333 -4.18 -31.69 3.04
C GLY A 333 -3.81 -33.15 3.30
N CYS A 334 -3.30 -33.49 4.49
CA CYS A 334 -3.03 -34.87 4.90
C CYS A 334 -4.32 -35.69 5.08
N GLU A 335 -5.33 -35.11 5.70
CA GLU A 335 -6.63 -35.76 5.96
C GLU A 335 -7.41 -35.99 4.65
N ASP A 336 -7.35 -35.04 3.72
CA ASP A 336 -7.88 -35.18 2.35
C ASP A 336 -7.08 -36.25 1.57
N ARG A 337 -5.76 -36.36 1.78
CA ARG A 337 -4.92 -37.39 1.15
C ARG A 337 -5.21 -38.79 1.68
N ASP A 338 -5.39 -38.95 2.99
CA ASP A 338 -5.76 -40.22 3.61
C ASP A 338 -7.18 -40.64 3.19
N THR A 339 -8.15 -39.73 3.19
CA THR A 339 -9.52 -40.05 2.71
C THR A 339 -9.57 -40.41 1.22
N THR A 340 -8.67 -39.86 0.40
CA THR A 340 -8.55 -40.26 -1.02
C THR A 340 -7.89 -41.63 -1.15
N GLN A 341 -6.86 -41.92 -0.35
CA GLN A 341 -6.17 -43.22 -0.33
C GLN A 341 -7.07 -44.36 0.21
N TRP A 342 -8.00 -44.07 1.12
CA TRP A 342 -9.01 -45.02 1.60
C TRP A 342 -10.19 -45.21 0.63
N ARG A 343 -10.47 -44.25 -0.26
CA ARG A 343 -11.52 -44.38 -1.28
C ARG A 343 -11.08 -45.19 -2.50
N GLU A 344 -9.80 -45.18 -2.86
CA GLU A 344 -9.29 -46.04 -3.93
C GLU A 344 -9.12 -47.52 -3.51
N CYS A 345 -9.12 -47.84 -2.21
CA CYS A 345 -9.03 -49.22 -1.72
C CYS A 345 -10.39 -49.92 -1.48
N PHE A 346 -11.52 -49.27 -1.71
CA PHE A 346 -12.87 -49.86 -1.54
C PHE A 346 -13.60 -50.18 -2.85
N LEU A 347 -12.93 -50.05 -3.99
CA LEU A 347 -13.40 -50.46 -5.32
C LEU A 347 -12.35 -51.35 -5.99
N CYS A 348 -12.18 -52.55 -5.44
CA CYS A 348 -11.59 -53.71 -6.11
C CYS A 348 -12.53 -54.90 -5.93
#